data_AF-A0A345NTJ3-F1
#
_entry.id   AF-A0A345NTJ3-F1
#
_cell.length_a   1.000
_cell.length_b   1.000
_cell.length_c   1.000
_cell.angle_alpha   90.00
_cell.angle_beta   90.00
_cell.angle_gamma   90.00
#
_symmetry.space_group_name_H-M   'P 1'
#
loop_
_entity.id
_entity.type
_entity.pdbx_description
1 polymer ?
#
loop_
_entity_poly.entity_id
_entity_poly.type
_entity_poly.pdbx_seq_one_letter_code
_entity_poly.pdbx_strand_id
1 'polypeptide(L)' 'MLELSDQLLLYSYQQARRLELNQEFINLLKREIQKRALESMQPSH' A
#
# COMPACT_ATOMS: atom_id res chain seq x y z
N MET A 1 -8.98 7.75 -0.96
CA MET A 1 -8.76 6.43 -0.34
C MET A 1 -8.84 6.70 1.15
N LEU A 2 -9.85 6.14 1.85
CA LEU A 2 -9.96 6.24 3.30
C LEU A 2 -8.58 5.90 3.89
N GLU A 3 -8.05 6.71 4.82
CA GLU A 3 -6.71 6.50 5.36
C GLU A 3 -6.64 5.12 6.05
N LEU A 4 -6.21 4.11 5.30
CA LEU A 4 -5.82 2.84 5.86
C LEU A 4 -4.61 3.11 6.74
N SER A 5 -4.58 2.55 7.95
CA SER A 5 -3.32 2.46 8.69
C SER A 5 -2.30 1.66 7.87
N ASP A 6 -1.00 1.91 8.06
CA ASP A 6 0.04 1.22 7.29
C ASP A 6 -0.04 -0.30 7.45
N GLN A 7 -0.42 -0.76 8.66
CA GLN A 7 -0.65 -2.18 8.93
C GLN A 7 -1.81 -2.74 8.11
N LEU A 8 -2.93 -2.03 8.00
CA LEU A 8 -4.08 -2.47 7.23
C LEU A 8 -3.80 -2.42 5.72
N LEU A 9 -3.03 -1.43 5.25
CA LEU A 9 -2.60 -1.33 3.86
C LEU A 9 -1.71 -2.52 3.46
N LEU A 10 -0.71 -2.85 4.29
CA LEU A 10 0.17 -4.00 4.07
C LEU A 10 -0.61 -5.32 4.11
N TYR A 11 -1.48 -5.50 5.09
CA TYR A 11 -2.35 -6.68 5.19
C TYR A 11 -3.24 -6.81 3.94
N SER A 12 -3.87 -5.72 3.50
CA SER A 12 -4.74 -5.72 2.31
C SER A 12 -3.96 -6.10 1.05
N TYR A 13 -2.74 -5.60 0.88
CA TYR A 13 -1.87 -5.97 -0.23
C TYR A 13 -1.50 -7.46 -0.23
N GLN A 14 -1.16 -8.02 0.94
CA GLN A 14 -0.86 -9.44 1.09
C GLN A 14 -2.07 -10.31 0.77
N GLN A 15 -3.25 -9.95 1.27
CA GLN A 15 -4.48 -10.69 1.00
C GLN A 15 -4.89 -10.59 -0.47
N ALA A 16 -4.79 -9.41 -1.09
CA ALA A 16 -5.11 -9.22 -2.50
C ALA A 16 -4.24 -10.10 -3.41
N ARG A 17 -2.94 -10.24 -3.08
CA ARG A 17 -2.05 -11.17 -3.79
C ARG A 17 -2.41 -12.63 -3.55
N ARG A 18 -2.72 -13.01 -2.30
CA ARG A 18 -3.08 -14.40 -1.95
C ARG A 18 -4.36 -14.87 -2.62
N LEU A 19 -5.32 -13.97 -2.79
CA LEU A 19 -6.61 -14.24 -3.42
C LEU A 19 -6.59 -14.04 -4.95
N GLU A 20 -5.43 -13.72 -5.52
CA GLU A 20 -5.27 -13.47 -6.96
C GLU A 20 -6.29 -12.44 -7.51
N LEU A 21 -6.52 -11.38 -6.73
CA LEU A 21 -7.42 -10.30 -7.14
C LEU A 21 -6.86 -9.56 -8.37
N ASN A 22 -7.70 -8.72 -8.97
CA ASN A 22 -7.33 -7.92 -10.14
C ASN A 22 -5.97 -7.22 -9.93
N GLN A 23 -5.07 -7.42 -10.90
CA GLN A 23 -3.74 -6.84 -10.92
C GLN A 23 -3.74 -5.31 -10.80
N GLU A 24 -4.74 -4.61 -11.34
CA GLU A 24 -4.89 -3.17 -11.17
C GLU A 24 -5.07 -2.77 -9.70
N PHE A 25 -5.89 -3.53 -8.95
CA PHE A 25 -6.10 -3.29 -7.53
C PHE A 25 -4.83 -3.56 -6.72
N ILE A 26 -4.12 -4.65 -7.02
CA ILE A 26 -2.83 -4.97 -6.40
C ILE A 26 -1.80 -3.87 -6.68
N ASN A 27 -1.78 -3.33 -7.91
CA ASN A 27 -0.88 -2.26 -8.31
C ASN A 27 -1.21 -0.93 -7.60
N LEU A 28 -2.49 -0.63 -7.36
CA LEU A 28 -2.90 0.54 -6.57
C LEU A 28 -2.37 0.45 -5.13
N LEU A 29 -2.54 -0.70 -4.47
CA LEU A 29 -2.02 -0.92 -3.12
C LEU A 29 -0.50 -0.81 -3.07
N LYS A 30 0.21 -1.37 -4.06
CA LYS A 30 1.67 -1.29 -4.16
C LYS A 30 2.16 0.16 -4.28
N ARG A 31 1.51 0.97 -5.11
CA ARG A 31 1.87 2.38 -5.30
C ARG A 31 1.68 3.18 -4.02
N GLU A 32 0.60 2.94 -3.29
CA GLU A 32 0.33 3.61 -2.02
C GLU A 32 1.38 3.24 -0.95
N ILE A 33 1.75 1.96 -0.86
CA ILE A 33 2.83 1.50 0.04
C ILE A 33 4.16 2.19 -0.29
N GLN A 34 4.51 2.26 -1.58
CA GLN A 34 5.75 2.91 -2.03
C GLN A 34 5.74 4.42 -1.73
N LYS A 35 4.61 5.09 -1.93
CA LYS A 35 4.46 6.51 -1.64
C LYS A 35 4.72 6.80 -0.16
N ARG A 36 4.08 6.04 0.74
CA ARG A 36 4.25 6.23 2.20
C ARG A 36 5.65 5.87 2.69
N ALA A 37 6.27 4.86 2.10
CA ALA A 37 7.66 4.51 2.40
C ALA A 37 8.65 5.61 1.96
N LEU A 38 8.35 6.32 0.86
CA LEU A 38 9.14 7.46 0.43
C LEU A 38 8.89 8.67 1.34
N GLU A 39 7.65 8.94 1.73
CA GLU A 39 7.29 10.02 2.67
C GLU A 39 7.93 9.81 4.05
N SER A 40 8.04 8.57 4.53
CA SER A 40 8.72 8.27 5.82
C SER A 40 10.25 8.41 5.76
N MET A 41 10.85 8.32 4.57
CA MET A 41 12.29 8.48 4.35
C MET A 41 12.71 9.93 4.05
N GLN A 42 11.77 10.83 3.78
CA GLN A 42 12.07 12.25 3.58
C GLN A 42 12.24 12.92 4.94
N PRO A 43 13.45 13.37 5.33
CA PRO A 43 13.61 14.22 6.50
C PRO A 43 12.89 15.53 6.22
N SER A 44 11.83 15.78 6.99
CA SER A 44 11.13 17.06 7.02
C SER A 44 12.17 18.17 7.26
N HIS A 45 12.36 19.05 6.29
CA HIS A 45 13.14 20.29 6.46
C HIS A 45 12.34 21.30 7.27
#